data_AF-A0A920DZ47-F1
#
_entry.id   AF-A0A920DZ47-F1
#
_cell.length_a   1.000
_cell.length_b   1.000
_cell.length_c   1.000
_cell.angle_alpha   90.00
_cell.angle_beta   90.00
_cell.angle_gamma   90.00
#
_symmetry.space_group_name_H-M   'P 1'
#
loop_
_entity.id
_entity.type
_entity.pdbx_description
1 polymer ?
#
loop_
_entity_poly.entity_id
_entity_poly.type
_entity_poly.pdbx_seq_one_letter_code
_entity_poly.pdbx_strand_id
1 'polypeptide(L)'
;MIEAFEISNIEYLQTNEFGLTPIDENRFYEIILNSDSKEKISTSLNFLVEEYHFSKRNFIPNITTLISSVATPINRSEKWGIFFAKYNPSSQTLFFGTGPINLTNYYLSHETKANTGLILPHSSIFSYLVFIGAGGLSIILISIFNNLIRNRKNVFFIVISSFFLINILKSDSLLYFSSFVLFIFALNTSQLFKVEQKYE
;
A
#
# COMPACT_ATOMS: atom_id res chain seq x y z
N MET A 1 2.96 6.72 -10.32
CA MET A 1 4.35 7.15 -9.99
C MET A 1 4.48 8.64 -10.24
N ILE A 2 3.98 9.14 -11.36
CA ILE A 2 3.84 10.58 -11.67
C ILE A 2 3.26 11.34 -10.46
N GLU A 3 2.13 10.87 -9.94
CA GLU A 3 1.42 11.51 -8.83
C GLU A 3 2.26 11.56 -7.55
N ALA A 4 3.12 10.55 -7.32
CA ALA A 4 4.03 10.54 -6.19
C ALA A 4 5.11 11.62 -6.33
N PHE A 5 5.64 11.82 -7.53
CA PHE A 5 6.65 12.86 -7.79
C PHE A 5 6.05 14.27 -7.77
N GLU A 6 4.81 14.43 -8.25
CA GLU A 6 4.10 15.72 -8.19
C GLU A 6 3.90 16.21 -6.76
N ILE A 7 3.59 15.31 -5.81
CA ILE A 7 3.41 15.68 -4.41
C ILE A 7 4.72 15.76 -3.62
N SER A 8 5.80 15.15 -4.11
CA SER A 8 7.12 15.22 -3.48
C SER A 8 7.62 16.66 -3.49
N ASN A 9 8.40 17.06 -2.49
CA ASN A 9 8.86 18.45 -2.33
C ASN A 9 9.99 18.84 -3.31
N ILE A 10 9.94 18.32 -4.54
CA ILE A 10 10.95 18.59 -5.56
C ILE A 10 10.61 19.95 -6.18
N GLU A 11 11.52 20.90 -5.96
CA GLU A 11 11.47 22.22 -6.57
C GLU A 11 12.60 22.26 -7.59
N TYR A 12 12.28 22.67 -8.82
CA TYR A 12 13.22 22.86 -9.94
C TYR A 12 13.74 21.58 -10.59
N LEU A 13 12.97 21.08 -11.56
CA LEU A 13 13.51 20.17 -12.56
C LEU A 13 13.86 20.97 -13.82
N GLN A 14 15.05 20.72 -14.37
CA GLN A 14 15.44 21.28 -15.66
C GLN A 14 14.46 20.81 -16.72
N THR A 15 13.93 21.75 -17.50
CA THR A 15 13.07 21.43 -18.64
C THR A 15 13.92 21.19 -19.88
N ASN A 16 13.46 20.28 -20.73
CA ASN A 16 14.05 20.09 -22.05
C ASN A 16 13.67 21.25 -23.00
N GLU A 17 14.13 21.18 -24.25
CA GLU A 17 13.84 22.19 -25.29
C GLU A 17 12.32 22.37 -25.59
N PHE A 18 11.50 21.40 -25.19
CA PHE A 18 10.03 21.41 -25.33
C PHE A 18 9.32 21.90 -24.06
N GLY A 19 10.05 22.30 -23.02
CA GLY A 19 9.46 22.72 -21.74
C GLY A 19 8.98 21.56 -20.86
N LEU A 20 9.29 20.31 -21.22
CA LEU A 20 8.89 19.13 -20.44
C LEU A 20 9.91 18.82 -19.35
N THR A 21 9.40 18.42 -18.19
CA THR A 21 10.21 17.95 -17.07
C THR A 21 10.51 16.46 -17.17
N PRO A 22 11.53 15.94 -16.44
CA PRO A 22 11.76 14.51 -16.30
C PRO A 22 10.55 13.71 -15.78
N ILE A 23 9.62 14.34 -15.03
CA ILE A 23 8.38 13.69 -14.58
C ILE A 23 7.46 13.42 -15.78
N ASP A 24 7.29 14.42 -16.66
CA ASP A 24 6.45 14.33 -17.86
C ASP A 24 6.94 13.25 -18.83
N GLU A 25 8.26 13.05 -18.88
CA GLU A 25 8.90 12.06 -19.75
C GLU A 25 9.10 10.70 -19.06
N ASN A 26 8.58 10.49 -17.85
CA ASN A 26 8.77 9.28 -17.05
C ASN A 26 10.24 8.91 -16.78
N ARG A 27 11.14 9.90 -16.79
CA ARG A 27 12.58 9.77 -16.48
C ARG A 27 12.83 9.80 -14.97
N PHE A 28 12.10 8.98 -14.21
CA PHE A 28 12.09 9.04 -12.75
C PHE A 28 13.45 8.79 -12.08
N TYR A 29 14.30 7.94 -12.67
CA TYR A 29 15.64 7.69 -12.12
C TYR A 29 16.56 8.92 -12.17
N GLU A 30 16.42 9.76 -13.20
CA GLU A 30 17.18 11.01 -13.30
C GLU A 30 16.85 11.97 -12.16
N ILE A 31 15.58 11.98 -11.74
CA ILE A 31 15.12 12.78 -10.60
C ILE A 31 15.78 12.32 -9.30
N ILE A 32 15.93 11.02 -9.10
CA ILE A 32 16.58 10.44 -7.91
C ILE A 32 18.08 10.72 -7.88
N LEU A 33 18.74 10.73 -9.04
CA LEU A 33 20.16 11.03 -9.16
C LEU A 33 20.48 12.50 -8.87
N ASN A 34 19.51 13.39 -9.01
CA ASN A 34 19.68 14.80 -8.71
C ASN A 34 19.88 15.01 -7.20
N SER A 35 21.04 15.56 -6.81
CA SER A 35 21.42 15.78 -5.40
C SER A 35 20.41 16.62 -4.63
N ASP A 36 19.80 17.60 -5.27
CA ASP A 36 18.85 18.53 -4.63
C ASP A 36 17.49 17.88 -4.38
N SER A 37 17.20 16.78 -5.10
CA SER A 37 15.96 16.02 -5.00
C SER A 37 16.08 14.82 -4.06
N LYS A 38 17.31 14.33 -3.82
CA LYS A 38 17.57 13.07 -3.12
C LYS A 38 16.97 13.01 -1.70
N GLU A 39 17.11 14.08 -0.91
CA GLU A 39 16.56 14.13 0.45
C GLU A 39 15.05 14.43 0.47
N LYS A 40 14.50 14.89 -0.65
CA LYS A 40 13.09 15.29 -0.78
C LYS A 40 12.19 14.15 -1.27
N ILE A 41 12.80 13.02 -1.66
CA ILE A 41 12.14 11.79 -2.08
C ILE A 41 12.14 10.81 -0.91
N SER A 42 11.00 10.20 -0.61
CA SER A 42 10.90 9.21 0.44
C SER A 42 11.69 7.94 0.09
N THR A 43 12.13 7.20 1.10
CA THR A 43 12.82 5.92 0.88
C THR A 43 11.95 4.90 0.14
N SER A 44 10.63 4.90 0.36
CA SER A 44 9.74 3.96 -0.34
C SER A 44 9.51 4.33 -1.81
N LEU A 45 9.41 5.62 -2.15
CA LEU A 45 9.34 6.05 -3.56
C LEU A 45 10.68 5.77 -4.27
N ASN A 46 11.80 6.05 -3.61
CA ASN A 46 13.13 5.73 -4.14
C ASN A 46 13.25 4.23 -4.48
N PHE A 47 12.84 3.37 -3.55
CA PHE A 47 12.82 1.91 -3.74
C PHE A 47 11.99 1.49 -4.96
N LEU A 48 10.77 2.04 -5.13
CA LEU A 48 9.92 1.69 -6.26
C LEU A 48 10.53 2.09 -7.61
N VAL A 49 11.23 3.21 -7.68
CA VAL A 49 11.85 3.67 -8.91
C VAL A 49 13.11 2.87 -9.22
N GLU A 50 13.93 2.57 -8.21
CA GLU A 50 15.09 1.68 -8.37
C GLU A 50 14.66 0.29 -8.86
N GLU A 51 13.63 -0.30 -8.24
CA GLU A 51 13.07 -1.58 -8.69
C GLU A 51 12.49 -1.50 -10.10
N TYR A 52 11.82 -0.39 -10.45
CA TYR A 52 11.29 -0.20 -11.80
C TYR A 52 12.41 -0.14 -12.85
N HIS A 53 13.50 0.58 -12.57
CA HIS A 53 14.60 0.81 -13.52
C HIS A 53 15.60 -0.36 -13.60
N PHE A 54 15.93 -1.00 -12.48
CA PHE A 54 17.00 -2.00 -12.41
C PHE A 54 16.51 -3.45 -12.38
N SER A 55 15.21 -3.69 -12.23
CA SER A 55 14.69 -5.05 -12.26
C SER A 55 15.02 -5.77 -13.56
N LYS A 56 15.36 -7.06 -13.43
CA LYS A 56 15.62 -7.91 -14.59
C LYS A 56 14.35 -8.01 -15.42
N ARG A 57 14.47 -7.78 -16.73
CA ARG A 57 13.38 -7.96 -17.70
C ARG A 57 13.16 -9.46 -17.97
N ASN A 58 12.45 -10.10 -17.06
CA ASN A 58 11.99 -11.49 -17.15
C ASN A 58 10.46 -11.51 -17.21
N PHE A 59 9.84 -12.70 -17.35
CA PHE A 59 8.38 -12.86 -17.33
C PHE A 59 7.71 -12.61 -15.96
N ILE A 60 8.50 -12.23 -14.94
CA ILE A 60 7.99 -11.92 -13.60
C ILE A 60 7.93 -10.40 -13.45
N PRO A 61 6.75 -9.81 -13.18
CA PRO A 61 6.63 -8.37 -12.98
C PRO A 61 7.39 -7.94 -11.73
N ASN A 62 8.10 -6.81 -11.79
CA ASN A 62 8.70 -6.20 -10.60
C ASN A 62 7.62 -5.67 -9.64
N ILE A 63 8.02 -5.36 -8.41
CA ILE A 63 7.09 -4.91 -7.36
C ILE A 63 6.33 -3.63 -7.76
N THR A 64 6.98 -2.69 -8.43
CA THR A 64 6.37 -1.43 -8.91
C THR A 64 5.28 -1.69 -9.95
N THR A 65 5.51 -2.66 -10.84
CA THR A 65 4.54 -3.10 -11.85
C THR A 65 3.38 -3.83 -11.20
N LEU A 66 3.63 -4.67 -10.19
CA LEU A 66 2.60 -5.38 -9.44
C LEU A 66 1.69 -4.42 -8.65
N ILE A 67 2.29 -3.42 -8.00
CA ILE A 67 1.54 -2.36 -7.32
C ILE A 67 0.67 -1.62 -8.34
N SER A 68 1.23 -1.23 -9.49
CA SER A 68 0.51 -0.50 -10.53
C SER A 68 -0.62 -1.31 -11.17
N SER A 69 -0.41 -2.61 -11.40
CA SER A 69 -1.42 -3.51 -12.00
C SER A 69 -2.60 -3.76 -11.06
N VAL A 70 -2.38 -3.74 -9.74
CA VAL A 70 -3.45 -3.83 -8.74
C VAL A 70 -4.13 -2.49 -8.54
N ALA A 71 -3.38 -1.38 -8.47
CA ALA A 71 -3.90 -0.06 -8.15
C ALA A 71 -4.83 0.51 -9.24
N THR A 72 -4.50 0.26 -10.51
CA THR A 72 -5.19 0.86 -11.65
C THR A 72 -6.66 0.39 -11.76
N PRO A 73 -6.97 -0.93 -11.74
CA PRO A 73 -8.36 -1.40 -11.82
C PRO A 73 -9.25 -0.97 -10.64
N ILE A 74 -8.67 -0.74 -9.47
CA ILE A 74 -9.42 -0.32 -8.26
C ILE A 74 -9.47 1.21 -8.09
N ASN A 75 -8.93 1.97 -9.04
CA ASN A 75 -8.80 3.43 -9.01
C ASN A 75 -8.09 3.92 -7.74
N ARG A 76 -6.88 3.40 -7.49
CA ARG A 76 -6.06 3.76 -6.33
C ARG A 76 -4.64 4.19 -6.68
N SER A 77 -4.29 4.29 -7.95
CA SER A 77 -2.93 4.67 -8.40
C SER A 77 -2.45 5.98 -7.78
N GLU A 78 -3.27 7.04 -7.82
CA GLU A 78 -2.95 8.34 -7.21
C GLU A 78 -2.78 8.23 -5.69
N LYS A 79 -3.75 7.63 -4.99
CA LYS A 79 -3.74 7.50 -3.52
C LYS A 79 -2.57 6.67 -3.01
N TRP A 80 -2.21 5.61 -3.73
CA TRP A 80 -1.05 4.78 -3.44
C TRP A 80 0.24 5.51 -3.77
N GLY A 81 0.28 6.29 -4.86
CA GLY A 81 1.39 7.18 -5.18
C GLY A 81 1.66 8.18 -4.07
N ILE A 82 0.60 8.82 -3.54
CA ILE A 82 0.69 9.74 -2.39
C ILE A 82 1.26 9.03 -1.16
N PHE A 83 0.80 7.81 -0.88
CA PHE A 83 1.35 7.01 0.21
C PHE A 83 2.84 6.77 0.05
N PHE A 84 3.30 6.31 -1.11
CA PHE A 84 4.72 6.06 -1.34
C PHE A 84 5.55 7.34 -1.29
N ALA A 85 5.06 8.47 -1.77
CA ALA A 85 5.81 9.73 -1.66
C ALA A 85 5.96 10.25 -0.22
N LYS A 86 5.07 9.88 0.71
CA LYS A 86 5.17 10.26 2.13
C LYS A 86 5.85 9.20 2.99
N TYR A 87 5.65 7.93 2.68
CA TYR A 87 6.10 6.84 3.54
C TYR A 87 7.62 6.72 3.50
N ASN A 88 8.27 7.22 4.55
CA ASN A 88 9.72 7.25 4.67
C ASN A 88 10.21 6.40 5.87
N PRO A 89 10.01 5.06 5.85
CA PRO A 89 10.37 4.22 6.98
C PRO A 89 11.89 4.01 7.09
N SER A 90 12.37 3.84 8.31
CA SER A 90 13.63 3.11 8.58
C SER A 90 13.39 1.60 8.46
N SER A 91 14.44 0.81 8.28
CA SER A 91 14.35 -0.66 8.20
C SER A 91 13.61 -1.29 9.40
N GLN A 92 13.78 -0.71 10.59
CA GLN A 92 13.10 -1.17 11.80
C GLN A 92 11.59 -0.86 11.73
N THR A 93 11.23 0.39 11.41
CA THR A 93 9.82 0.79 11.31
C THR A 93 9.10 0.14 10.13
N LEU A 94 9.82 -0.20 9.05
CA LEU A 94 9.25 -0.96 7.94
C LEU A 94 8.83 -2.36 8.40
N PHE A 95 9.63 -3.02 9.23
CA PHE A 95 9.36 -4.40 9.66
C PHE A 95 8.38 -4.49 10.82
N PHE A 96 8.51 -3.61 11.82
CA PHE A 96 7.73 -3.65 13.07
C PHE A 96 6.60 -2.60 13.16
N GLY A 97 6.59 -1.61 12.27
CA GLY A 97 5.65 -0.50 12.32
C GLY A 97 6.05 0.57 13.35
N THR A 98 5.19 1.58 13.49
CA THR A 98 5.33 2.68 14.46
C THR A 98 4.45 2.52 15.70
N GLY A 99 3.67 1.43 15.76
CA GLY A 99 2.69 1.15 16.79
C GLY A 99 1.25 1.54 16.37
N PRO A 100 0.23 0.99 17.05
CA PRO A 100 -1.17 1.26 16.73
C PRO A 100 -1.50 2.75 16.88
N ILE A 101 -2.26 3.30 15.93
CA ILE A 101 -2.81 4.67 15.96
C ILE A 101 -1.72 5.78 15.82
N ASN A 102 -0.46 5.42 15.65
CA ASN A 102 0.63 6.37 15.47
C ASN A 102 0.78 6.82 14.00
N LEU A 103 -0.28 7.41 13.45
CA LEU A 103 -0.26 8.03 12.12
C LEU A 103 0.57 9.32 12.09
N THR A 104 0.79 9.95 13.24
CA THR A 104 1.57 11.20 13.35
C THR A 104 2.97 11.04 12.76
N ASN A 105 3.62 9.90 13.02
CA ASN A 105 4.93 9.61 12.42
C ASN A 105 4.85 9.51 10.89
N TYR A 106 3.78 8.94 10.34
CA TYR A 106 3.60 8.91 8.88
C TYR A 106 3.35 10.32 8.31
N TYR A 107 2.61 11.17 9.03
CA TYR A 107 2.31 12.54 8.59
C TYR A 107 3.49 13.51 8.66
N LEU A 108 4.34 13.38 9.68
CA LEU A 108 5.37 14.38 9.99
C LEU A 108 6.79 13.92 9.64
N SER A 109 7.00 12.65 9.29
CA SER A 109 8.36 12.14 9.03
C SER A 109 8.97 12.60 7.70
N HIS A 110 8.16 12.94 6.71
CA HIS A 110 8.63 13.34 5.38
C HIS A 110 7.81 14.49 4.82
N GLU A 111 8.50 15.57 4.44
CA GLU A 111 7.84 16.76 3.91
C GLU A 111 7.40 16.55 2.45
N THR A 112 6.16 16.94 2.16
CA THR A 112 5.58 16.87 0.81
C THR A 112 4.75 18.14 0.57
N LYS A 113 4.53 18.49 -0.70
CA LYS A 113 3.71 19.66 -1.10
C LYS A 113 2.28 19.55 -0.57
N ALA A 114 1.77 18.32 -0.45
CA ALA A 114 0.45 18.02 0.09
C ALA A 114 0.49 17.69 1.59
N ASN A 115 0.93 18.63 2.43
CA ASN A 115 0.91 18.48 3.90
C ASN A 115 -0.35 19.06 4.57
N THR A 116 -1.30 19.59 3.79
CA THR A 116 -2.54 20.16 4.32
C THR A 116 -3.61 19.07 4.51
N GLY A 117 -3.83 18.64 5.76
CA GLY A 117 -4.92 17.75 6.17
C GLY A 117 -4.50 16.32 6.53
N LEU A 118 -5.37 15.58 7.23
CA LEU A 118 -5.21 14.14 7.51
C LEU A 118 -5.42 13.34 6.21
N ILE A 119 -4.36 13.24 5.40
CA ILE A 119 -4.28 12.31 4.27
C ILE A 119 -4.04 10.90 4.81
N LEU A 120 -5.13 10.22 5.19
CA LEU A 120 -5.07 8.82 5.59
C LEU A 120 -4.48 7.99 4.43
N PRO A 121 -3.65 6.97 4.72
CA PRO A 121 -3.34 5.95 3.73
C PRO A 121 -4.66 5.34 3.33
N HIS A 122 -5.20 5.73 2.18
CA HIS A 122 -6.57 5.45 1.76
C HIS A 122 -6.82 3.97 1.38
N SER A 123 -6.09 3.06 2.02
CA SER A 123 -6.21 1.63 1.97
C SER A 123 -5.80 1.06 3.32
N SER A 124 -6.65 0.22 3.91
CA SER A 124 -6.42 -0.40 5.23
C SER A 124 -5.10 -1.17 5.27
N ILE A 125 -4.70 -1.78 4.15
CA ILE A 125 -3.41 -2.48 4.04
C ILE A 125 -2.20 -1.59 4.34
N PHE A 126 -2.22 -0.34 3.88
CA PHE A 126 -1.12 0.61 4.13
C PHE A 126 -1.19 1.22 5.52
N SER A 127 -2.39 1.45 6.04
CA SER A 127 -2.55 1.86 7.43
C SER A 127 -2.01 0.78 8.38
N TYR A 128 -2.28 -0.51 8.12
CA TYR A 128 -1.69 -1.61 8.88
C TYR A 128 -0.18 -1.76 8.66
N LEU A 129 0.31 -1.53 7.44
CA LEU A 129 1.75 -1.49 7.19
C LEU A 129 2.45 -0.46 8.09
N VAL A 130 1.87 0.73 8.26
CA VAL A 130 2.40 1.77 9.17
C VAL A 130 2.31 1.32 10.63
N PHE A 131 1.20 0.74 11.07
CA PHE A 131 0.98 0.42 12.49
C PHE A 131 1.78 -0.77 13.01
N ILE A 132 1.78 -1.87 12.27
CA ILE A 132 2.33 -3.17 12.71
C ILE A 132 3.49 -3.66 11.84
N GLY A 133 3.85 -2.89 10.81
CA GLY A 133 4.95 -3.21 9.91
C GLY A 133 4.63 -4.33 8.93
N ALA A 134 5.57 -4.56 8.02
CA ALA A 134 5.50 -5.63 7.03
C ALA A 134 5.48 -7.02 7.70
N GLY A 135 6.21 -7.19 8.81
CA GLY A 135 6.22 -8.43 9.58
C GLY A 135 4.84 -8.77 10.13
N GLY A 136 4.22 -7.84 10.87
CA GLY A 136 2.88 -8.03 11.42
C GLY A 136 1.83 -8.22 10.33
N LEU A 137 1.88 -7.41 9.27
CA LEU A 137 0.95 -7.51 8.15
C LEU A 137 1.06 -8.88 7.45
N SER A 138 2.27 -9.40 7.25
CA SER A 138 2.49 -10.72 6.64
C SER A 138 1.85 -11.84 7.45
N ILE A 139 1.96 -11.81 8.79
CA ILE A 139 1.35 -12.80 9.69
C ILE A 139 -0.17 -12.78 9.55
N ILE A 140 -0.78 -11.59 9.53
CA ILE A 140 -2.24 -11.44 9.37
C ILE A 140 -2.69 -11.99 8.00
N LEU A 141 -2.01 -11.62 6.93
CA LEU A 141 -2.35 -12.10 5.58
C LEU A 141 -2.20 -13.62 5.47
N ILE A 142 -1.10 -14.19 5.97
CA ILE A 142 -0.88 -15.64 6.00
C ILE A 142 -2.00 -16.35 6.77
N SER A 143 -2.43 -15.81 7.92
CA SER A 143 -3.54 -16.36 8.70
C SER A 143 -4.85 -16.38 7.90
N ILE A 144 -5.18 -15.28 7.21
CA ILE A 144 -6.37 -15.18 6.36
C ILE A 144 -6.29 -16.17 5.19
N PHE A 145 -5.16 -16.24 4.49
CA PHE A 145 -4.96 -17.17 3.38
C PHE A 145 -5.02 -18.64 3.82
N ASN A 146 -4.42 -18.99 4.96
CA ASN A 146 -4.53 -20.32 5.53
C ASN A 146 -5.99 -20.69 5.84
N ASN A 147 -6.78 -19.74 6.37
CA ASN A 147 -8.19 -19.95 6.64
C ASN A 147 -9.02 -20.14 5.35
N LEU A 148 -8.69 -19.41 4.28
CA LEU A 148 -9.27 -19.58 2.95
C LEU A 148 -8.98 -20.96 2.36
N ILE A 149 -7.72 -21.41 2.41
CA ILE A 149 -7.31 -22.72 1.89
C ILE A 149 -8.01 -23.84 2.66
N ARG A 150 -8.11 -23.72 3.99
CA ARG A 150 -8.78 -24.71 4.85
C ARG A 150 -10.28 -24.83 4.56
N ASN A 151 -10.94 -23.72 4.24
CA ASN A 151 -12.39 -23.68 3.99
C ASN A 151 -12.74 -23.58 2.51
N ARG A 152 -11.82 -23.94 1.60
CA ARG A 152 -11.98 -23.83 0.14
C ARG A 152 -13.16 -24.59 -0.47
N LYS A 153 -13.81 -25.48 0.28
CA LYS A 153 -15.01 -26.21 -0.15
C LYS A 153 -16.30 -25.41 0.10
N ASN A 154 -16.28 -24.47 1.04
CA ASN A 154 -17.43 -23.63 1.34
C ASN A 154 -17.41 -22.38 0.46
N VAL A 155 -18.17 -22.42 -0.64
CA VAL A 155 -18.23 -21.33 -1.63
C VAL A 155 -18.71 -20.02 -0.99
N PHE A 156 -19.71 -20.06 -0.11
CA PHE A 156 -20.20 -18.87 0.59
C PHE A 156 -19.11 -18.19 1.41
N PHE A 157 -18.36 -18.98 2.18
CA PHE A 157 -17.24 -18.47 2.96
C PHE A 157 -16.17 -17.80 2.09
N ILE A 158 -15.84 -18.41 0.95
CA ILE A 158 -14.84 -17.85 0.01
C ILE A 158 -15.33 -16.53 -0.55
N VAL A 159 -16.57 -16.46 -1.04
CA VAL A 159 -17.13 -15.24 -1.64
C VAL A 159 -17.14 -14.09 -0.63
N ILE A 160 -17.62 -14.34 0.59
CA ILE A 160 -17.65 -13.32 1.66
C ILE A 160 -16.22 -12.87 2.00
N SER A 161 -15.31 -13.83 2.20
CA SER A 161 -13.92 -13.51 2.57
C SER A 161 -13.18 -12.76 1.45
N SER A 162 -13.39 -13.12 0.19
CA SER A 162 -12.84 -12.42 -0.97
C SER A 162 -13.38 -10.99 -1.09
N PHE A 163 -14.67 -10.77 -0.81
CA PHE A 163 -15.24 -9.42 -0.74
C PHE A 163 -14.52 -8.57 0.31
N PHE A 164 -14.28 -9.11 1.50
CA PHE A 164 -13.53 -8.39 2.52
C PHE A 164 -12.08 -8.13 2.13
N LEU A 165 -11.38 -9.09 1.50
CA LEU A 165 -10.01 -8.89 1.00
C LEU A 165 -9.91 -7.71 0.02
N ILE A 166 -10.87 -7.57 -0.89
CA ILE A 166 -10.94 -6.41 -1.79
C ILE A 166 -11.16 -5.12 -1.00
N ASN A 167 -12.00 -5.15 0.04
CA ASN A 167 -12.22 -3.97 0.91
C ASN A 167 -10.95 -3.58 1.69
N ILE A 168 -10.09 -4.53 2.10
CA ILE A 168 -8.80 -4.21 2.74
C ILE A 168 -7.90 -3.42 1.79
N LEU A 169 -7.90 -3.80 0.50
CA LEU A 169 -7.09 -3.14 -0.53
C LEU A 169 -7.66 -1.78 -0.94
N LYS A 170 -8.98 -1.63 -0.97
CA LYS A 170 -9.63 -0.44 -1.54
C LYS A 170 -9.99 0.62 -0.49
N SER A 171 -10.28 0.23 0.74
CA SER A 171 -10.96 1.10 1.71
C SER A 171 -10.19 1.20 3.02
N ASP A 172 -10.41 2.29 3.74
CA ASP A 172 -9.95 2.50 5.13
C ASP A 172 -10.94 1.90 6.13
N SER A 173 -11.96 1.19 5.64
CA SER A 173 -13.08 0.73 6.44
C SER A 173 -12.64 -0.09 7.66
N LEU A 174 -11.56 -0.88 7.57
CA LEU A 174 -11.11 -1.70 8.70
C LEU A 174 -10.49 -0.91 9.85
N LEU A 175 -10.21 0.38 9.67
CA LEU A 175 -9.86 1.26 10.79
C LEU A 175 -11.08 1.57 11.66
N TYR A 176 -12.29 1.50 11.10
CA TYR A 176 -13.51 1.69 11.87
C TYR A 176 -13.88 0.40 12.59
N PHE A 177 -14.13 0.53 13.90
CA PHE A 177 -14.43 -0.59 14.78
C PHE A 177 -15.59 -1.47 14.28
N SER A 178 -16.66 -0.86 13.77
CA SER A 178 -17.82 -1.59 13.26
C SER A 178 -17.47 -2.53 12.10
N SER A 179 -16.74 -2.03 11.11
CA SER A 179 -16.27 -2.82 9.98
C SER A 179 -15.22 -3.85 10.38
N PHE A 180 -14.39 -3.55 11.37
CA PHE A 180 -13.43 -4.51 11.92
C PHE A 180 -14.15 -5.69 12.59
N VAL A 181 -15.16 -5.45 13.43
CA VAL A 181 -15.96 -6.51 14.06
C VAL A 181 -16.65 -7.37 12.99
N LEU A 182 -17.24 -6.75 11.97
CA LEU A 182 -17.86 -7.47 10.85
C LEU A 182 -16.86 -8.34 10.10
N PHE A 183 -15.64 -7.85 9.89
CA PHE A 183 -14.56 -8.62 9.27
C PHE A 183 -14.17 -9.85 10.09
N ILE A 184 -14.03 -9.70 11.41
CA ILE A 184 -13.77 -10.84 12.31
C ILE A 184 -14.92 -11.84 12.25
N PHE A 185 -16.17 -11.38 12.25
CA PHE A 185 -17.33 -12.25 12.10
C PHE A 185 -17.30 -13.04 10.78
N ALA A 186 -17.00 -12.37 9.68
CA ALA A 186 -16.88 -12.97 8.34
C ALA A 186 -15.79 -14.07 8.28
N LEU A 187 -14.63 -13.83 8.89
CA LEU A 187 -13.56 -14.83 8.94
C LEU A 187 -13.92 -16.07 9.78
N ASN A 188 -14.84 -15.91 10.73
CA ASN A 188 -15.28 -16.99 11.62
C ASN A 188 -16.57 -17.68 11.15
N THR A 189 -17.22 -17.22 10.09
CA THR A 189 -18.49 -17.80 9.61
C THR A 189 -18.36 -19.28 9.22
N SER A 190 -17.17 -19.72 8.80
CA SER A 190 -16.90 -21.14 8.51
C SER A 190 -17.08 -22.07 9.72
N GLN A 191 -16.93 -21.57 10.95
CA GLN A 191 -17.20 -22.36 12.15
C GLN A 191 -18.69 -22.55 12.37
N LEU A 192 -19.50 -21.51 12.09
CA LEU A 192 -20.96 -21.57 12.22
C LEU A 192 -21.57 -22.61 11.25
N PHE A 193 -21.13 -22.62 9.99
CA PHE A 193 -21.64 -23.58 9.00
C PHE A 193 -21.22 -25.04 9.25
N LYS A 194 -20.13 -25.28 10.00
CA LYS A 194 -19.74 -26.64 10.41
C LYS A 194 -20.64 -27.20 11.50
N VAL A 195 -21.27 -26.33 12.29
CA VAL A 195 -22.20 -26.75 13.34
C VAL A 195 -23.47 -27.32 12.70
N GLU A 196 -24.02 -26.65 11.68
CA GLU A 196 -25.26 -27.09 11.01
C GLU A 196 -25.13 -28.48 10.36
N GLN A 197 -24.02 -28.79 9.68
CA GLN A 197 -23.80 -30.12 9.09
C GLN A 197 -23.63 -31.26 10.10
N LYS A 198 -23.48 -30.97 11.39
CA LYS A 198 -23.35 -31.98 12.45
C LYS A 198 -24.71 -32.34 13.09
N TYR A 199 -25.75 -31.56 12.80
CA TYR A 199 -27.10 -31.73 13.34
C TYR A 199 -28.13 -32.16 12.26
N GLU A 200 -27.68 -32.40 11.03
CA GLU A 200 -28.39 -33.18 10.00
C GLU A 200 -27.84 -34.62 9.97
#